data_AF-A0AAW2LEU1-F1
#
_entry.id   AF-A0AAW2LEU1-F1
#
_cell.length_a   1.000
_cell.length_b   1.000
_cell.length_c   1.000
_cell.angle_alpha   90.00
_cell.angle_beta   90.00
_cell.angle_gamma   90.00
#
_symmetry.space_group_name_H-M   'P 1'
#
loop_
_entity.id
_entity.type
_entity.pdbx_description
1 polymer ?
#
loop_
_entity_poly.entity_id
_entity_poly.type
_entity_poly.pdbx_seq_one_letter_code
_entity_poly.pdbx_strand_id
1 'polypeptide(L)' 'MASTVDAAGEPIPTSSVLMAAAKHIGTRCRNENLAFLKCKKDDPNPEKCLDKGRQVTQCVLHLFWLPYETGNCMGKL' A
#
# COMPACT_ATOMS: atom_id res chain seq x y z
N MET A 1 -8.79 -17.10 12.80
CA MET A 1 -7.68 -16.69 11.91
C MET A 1 -8.16 -15.48 11.14
N ALA A 2 -7.48 -14.34 11.20
CA ALA A 2 -7.83 -13.20 10.35
C ALA A 2 -7.46 -13.57 8.91
N SER A 3 -8.46 -13.69 8.04
CA SER A 3 -8.22 -13.94 6.62
C SER A 3 -7.32 -12.83 6.08
N THR A 4 -6.17 -13.19 5.50
CA THR A 4 -5.23 -12.26 4.88
C THR A 4 -5.62 -11.92 3.44
N VAL A 5 -6.73 -12.48 2.96
CA VAL A 5 -7.25 -12.34 1.60
C VAL A 5 -8.76 -12.10 1.62
N ASP A 6 -9.23 -11.25 0.72
CA ASP A 6 -10.62 -10.87 0.53
C ASP A 6 -11.34 -11.93 -0.33
N ALA A 7 -12.66 -11.81 -0.48
CA ALA A 7 -13.46 -12.80 -1.21
C ALA A 7 -13.01 -12.98 -2.68
N ALA A 8 -12.33 -11.99 -3.24
CA ALA A 8 -11.75 -12.00 -4.59
C ALA A 8 -10.30 -12.55 -4.66
N GLY A 9 -9.74 -13.03 -3.54
CA GLY A 9 -8.33 -13.46 -3.45
C GLY A 9 -7.33 -12.30 -3.34
N GLU A 10 -7.85 -11.07 -3.17
CA GLU A 10 -7.11 -9.84 -2.95
C GLU A 10 -6.44 -9.82 -1.57
N PRO A 11 -5.14 -9.52 -1.43
CA PRO A 11 -4.54 -9.40 -0.11
C PRO A 11 -5.24 -8.29 0.68
N ILE A 12 -5.86 -8.62 1.81
CA ILE A 12 -6.47 -7.62 2.70
C ILE A 12 -5.33 -6.88 3.39
N PRO A 13 -5.14 -5.58 3.14
CA PRO A 13 -4.16 -4.79 3.86
C PRO A 13 -4.69 -4.52 5.27
N THR A 14 -4.64 -5.53 6.14
CA THR A 14 -4.92 -5.37 7.56
C THR A 14 -3.84 -4.48 8.18
N SER A 15 -4.17 -3.81 9.29
CA SER A 15 -3.24 -2.87 9.95
C SER A 15 -1.90 -3.51 10.32
N SER A 16 -1.88 -4.79 10.71
CA SER A 16 -0.67 -5.56 11.00
C SER A 16 0.19 -5.81 9.75
N VAL A 17 -0.42 -6.19 8.62
CA VAL A 17 0.28 -6.43 7.35
C VAL A 17 0.87 -5.13 6.80
N LEU A 18 0.11 -4.03 6.85
CA LEU A 18 0.58 -2.70 6.47
C LEU A 18 1.78 -2.26 7.32
N MET A 19 1.71 -2.47 8.64
CA MET A 19 2.81 -2.12 9.55
C MET A 19 4.07 -2.95 9.26
N ALA A 20 3.92 -4.26 9.05
CA ALA A 20 5.03 -5.14 8.69
C ALA A 20 5.68 -4.75 7.35
N ALA A 21 4.87 -4.34 6.37
CA ALA A 21 5.34 -3.92 5.05
C ALA A 21 5.77 -2.45 4.97
N ALA A 22 5.61 -1.65 6.03
CA ALA A 22 5.79 -0.19 6.00
C ALA A 22 7.16 0.25 5.45
N LYS A 23 8.24 -0.45 5.81
CA LYS A 23 9.60 -0.17 5.32
C LYS A 23 9.74 -0.42 3.81
N HIS A 24 9.09 -1.48 3.31
CA HIS A 24 9.07 -1.81 1.88
C HIS A 24 8.20 -0.82 1.10
N ILE A 25 7.02 -0.50 1.61
CA ILE A 25 6.11 0.50 1.04
C ILE A 25 6.81 1.87 0.94
N GLY A 26 7.49 2.29 2.01
CA GLY A 26 8.21 3.56 2.06
C GLY A 26 9.39 3.66 1.08
N THR A 27 9.92 2.54 0.61
CA THR A 27 11.01 2.49 -0.37
C THR A 27 10.49 2.37 -1.80
N ARG A 28 9.53 1.48 -2.02
CA ARG A 28 9.00 1.16 -3.36
C ARG A 28 7.97 2.17 -3.86
N CYS A 29 7.06 2.60 -2.98
CA CYS A 29 5.97 3.54 -3.29
C CYS A 29 6.25 4.95 -2.78
N ARG A 30 7.53 5.33 -2.67
CA ARG A 30 7.93 6.61 -2.07
C ARG A 30 7.39 7.80 -2.85
N ASN A 31 7.45 7.73 -4.18
CA ASN A 31 7.13 8.86 -5.05
C ASN A 31 5.63 9.19 -5.03
N GLU A 32 4.81 8.15 -5.07
CA GLU A 32 3.35 8.22 -5.01
C GLU A 32 2.92 8.76 -3.64
N ASN A 33 3.52 8.24 -2.57
CA ASN A 33 3.25 8.69 -1.20
C ASN A 33 3.61 10.18 -1.02
N LEU A 34 4.77 10.61 -1.52
CA LEU A 34 5.18 12.02 -1.46
C LEU A 34 4.26 12.91 -2.30
N ALA A 35 3.80 12.45 -3.46
CA ALA A 35 2.85 13.20 -4.29
C ALA A 35 1.51 13.39 -3.58
N PHE A 36 1.01 12.36 -2.89
CA PHE A 36 -0.20 12.45 -2.08
C PHE A 36 -0.04 13.41 -0.89
N LEU A 37 1.08 13.33 -0.17
CA LEU A 37 1.38 14.22 0.95
C LEU A 37 1.55 15.68 0.52
N LYS A 38 2.17 15.94 -0.64
CA LYS A 38 2.28 17.28 -1.21
C LYS A 38 0.90 17.85 -1.55
N CYS A 39 0.09 17.07 -2.28
CA CYS A 39 -1.28 17.47 -2.61
C CYS A 39 -2.09 17.85 -1.37
N LYS A 40 -2.01 17.03 -0.31
CA LYS A 40 -2.69 17.28 0.96
C LYS A 40 -2.15 18.51 1.74
N LYS A 41 -0.89 18.87 1.50
CA LYS A 41 -0.27 20.06 2.10
C LYS A 41 -0.68 21.34 1.36
N ASP A 42 -0.84 21.26 0.04
CA ASP A 42 -1.18 22.40 -0.81
C ASP A 42 -2.68 22.72 -0.76
N ASP A 43 -3.54 21.70 -0.78
CA ASP A 43 -4.99 21.83 -0.75
C ASP A 43 -5.58 20.92 0.36
N PRO A 44 -6.35 21.47 1.33
CA PRO A 44 -7.01 20.66 2.35
C PRO A 44 -8.25 19.91 1.83
N ASN A 45 -8.68 20.15 0.59
CA ASN A 45 -9.83 19.48 0.01
C ASN A 45 -9.48 18.03 -0.38
N PRO A 46 -10.11 17.01 0.23
CA PRO A 46 -9.80 15.61 -0.04
C PRO A 46 -10.10 15.18 -1.48
N GLU A 47 -11.08 15.79 -2.16
CA GLU A 47 -11.52 15.36 -3.50
C GLU A 47 -10.43 15.57 -4.56
N LYS A 48 -9.68 16.68 -4.47
CA LYS A 48 -8.59 17.00 -5.42
C LYS A 48 -7.43 16.01 -5.35
N CYS A 49 -7.22 15.35 -4.21
CA CYS A 49 -6.11 14.43 -3.99
C CYS A 49 -6.49 12.95 -4.13
N LEU A 50 -7.74 12.65 -4.47
CA LEU A 50 -8.23 11.27 -4.60
C LEU A 50 -7.45 10.48 -5.66
N ASP A 51 -7.11 11.09 -6.80
CA ASP A 51 -6.34 10.40 -7.85
C ASP A 51 -4.94 10.00 -7.38
N LYS A 52 -4.30 10.86 -6.57
CA LYS A 52 -3.00 10.54 -5.95
C LYS A 52 -3.13 9.47 -4.88
N GLY A 53 -4.23 9.47 -4.12
CA GLY A 53 -4.57 8.42 -3.18
C GLY A 53 -4.72 7.05 -3.87
N ARG A 54 -5.45 7.00 -5.00
CA ARG A 54 -5.59 5.77 -5.80
C ARG A 54 -4.25 5.25 -6.30
N GLN A 55 -3.35 6.13 -6.75
CA GLN A 55 -2.00 5.75 -7.19
C GLN A 55 -1.18 5.11 -6.05
N VAL A 56 -1.26 5.67 -4.84
CA VAL A 56 -0.62 5.08 -3.66
C VAL A 56 -1.18 3.70 -3.35
N THR A 57 -2.50 3.57 -3.29
CA THR A 57 -3.16 2.28 -3.01
C THR A 57 -2.83 1.24 -4.08
N GLN A 58 -2.82 1.63 -5.36
CA GLN A 58 -2.43 0.74 -6.45
C GLN A 58 -0.98 0.26 -6.31
N CYS A 59 -0.04 1.14 -5.97
CA CYS A 59 1.36 0.75 -5.74
C CYS A 59 1.50 -0.21 -4.56
N VAL A 60 0.82 0.06 -3.46
CA VAL A 60 0.82 -0.79 -2.26
C VAL A 60 0.20 -2.16 -2.54
N LEU A 61 -0.94 -2.19 -3.23
CA LEU A 61 -1.55 -3.44 -3.66
C LEU A 61 -0.60 -4.20 -4.57
N HIS A 62 0.01 -3.56 -5.57
CA HIS A 62 0.97 -4.19 -6.49
C HIS A 62 2.14 -4.84 -5.73
N LEU A 63 2.61 -4.21 -4.64
CA LEU A 63 3.63 -4.79 -3.76
C LEU A 63 3.17 -6.09 -3.09
N PHE A 64 1.89 -6.22 -2.74
CA PHE A 64 1.32 -7.44 -2.16
C PHE A 64 0.94 -8.48 -3.22
N TRP A 65 0.58 -8.05 -4.42
CA TRP A 65 0.16 -8.92 -5.51
C TRP A 65 1.29 -9.56 -6.29
N LEU A 66 2.45 -8.91 -6.42
CA LEU A 66 3.56 -9.49 -7.18
C LEU A 66 4.11 -10.73 -6.44
N PRO A 67 3.93 -11.93 -7.01
CA PRO A 67 4.43 -13.17 -6.41
C PRO A 67 5.94 -13.38 -6.65
N TYR A 68 6.64 -12.43 -7.29
CA TYR A 68 8.00 -12.65 -7.80
C TYR A 68 9.12 -11.95 -7.01
N GLU A 69 8.82 -10.99 -6.13
CA GLU A 69 9.84 -10.22 -5.40
C GLU A 69 9.61 -10.17 -3.87
N THR A 70 8.65 -10.95 -3.35
CA THR A 70 8.67 -11.35 -1.95
C THR A 70 9.34 -12.70 -1.86
N GLY A 71 10.67 -12.71 -1.97
CA GLY A 71 11.48 -13.84 -1.54
C GLY A 71 11.17 -14.14 -0.06
N ASN A 72 10.21 -15.03 0.18
CA ASN A 72 9.97 -15.75 1.42
C ASN A 72 9.75 -14.94 2.73
N CYS A 73 9.20 -13.71 2.69
CA CYS A 73 8.95 -12.96 3.94
C CYS A 73 7.60 -13.25 4.61
N MET A 74 6.58 -13.75 3.90
CA MET A 74 5.32 -14.17 4.55
C MET A 74 5.46 -15.44 5.40
N GLY A 75 6.56 -16.20 5.25
CA GLY A 75 6.89 -17.36 6.08
C GLY A 75 7.79 -17.04 7.30
N LYS A 76 8.02 -15.75 7.60
CA LYS A 76 8.90 -15.31 8.70
C LYS A 76 8.19 -14.52 9.80
N LEU A 77 6.85 -14.55 9.80
CA LEU A 77 6.01 -14.06 10.90
C LEU A 77 5.47 -15.24 11.71
#